data_AF-A0A553R3J3-F1
#
_entry.id   AF-A0A553R3J3-F1
#
_cell.length_a   1.000
_cell.length_b   1.000
_cell.length_c   1.000
_cell.angle_alpha   90.00
_cell.angle_beta   90.00
_cell.angle_gamma   90.00
#
_symmetry.space_group_name_H-M   'P 1'
#
loop_
_entity.id
_entity.type
_entity.pdbx_description
1 polymer ?
#
loop_
_entity_poly.entity_id
_entity_poly.type
_entity_poly.pdbx_seq_one_letter_code
_entity_poly.pdbx_strand_id
1 'polypeptide(L)'
;GQAKVFALVPSVESEEVFVVLEGSTLLHVLQTRVQTMLYFIVPGHNQPEMVRVRAYVVTEETVMCVGVSYLAYVEDEAQELAEYLITHCFSLDTAEYRDLIDQYGLNDTSAEMDDKVNLALANLQTPHSLLGRPRE
;
A
#
# COMPACT_ATOMS: atom_id res chain seq x y z
N GLY A 1 6.04 -7.45 1.29
CA GLY A 1 5.49 -7.85 2.62
C GLY A 1 4.23 -7.03 2.94
N GLN A 2 3.43 -7.39 3.94
CA GLN A 2 2.31 -6.55 4.42
C GLN A 2 2.68 -5.89 5.75
N ALA A 3 2.88 -4.57 5.76
CA ALA A 3 3.16 -3.83 6.98
C ALA A 3 1.86 -3.52 7.74
N LYS A 4 1.84 -3.85 9.03
CA LYS A 4 0.71 -3.58 9.94
C LYS A 4 1.06 -2.38 10.80
N VAL A 5 0.20 -1.36 10.78
CA VAL A 5 0.37 -0.16 11.61
C VAL A 5 -0.64 -0.17 12.74
N PHE A 6 -0.13 0.12 13.94
CA PHE A 6 -0.92 0.34 15.13
C PHE A 6 -0.68 1.76 15.62
N ALA A 7 -1.74 2.54 15.84
CA ALA A 7 -1.64 3.92 16.30
C ALA A 7 -2.58 4.18 17.48
N LEU A 8 -2.08 4.92 18.47
CA LEU A 8 -2.91 5.43 19.56
C LEU A 8 -3.54 6.75 19.10
N VAL A 9 -4.86 6.84 19.17
CA VAL A 9 -5.56 8.11 19.00
C VAL A 9 -6.22 8.46 20.32
N PRO A 10 -5.76 9.52 21.01
CA PRO A 10 -6.33 9.90 22.27
C PRO A 10 -7.78 10.37 22.07
N SER A 11 -8.68 9.87 22.92
CA SER A 11 -10.04 10.42 23.12
C SER A 11 -10.99 10.34 21.92
N VAL A 12 -10.87 9.33 21.07
CA VAL A 12 -11.87 9.06 20.02
C VAL A 12 -12.91 8.08 20.55
N GLU A 13 -14.16 8.53 20.71
CA GLU A 13 -15.31 7.69 21.07
C GLU A 13 -16.01 7.07 19.84
N SER A 14 -15.55 7.40 18.63
CA SER A 14 -16.12 6.86 17.39
C SER A 14 -15.66 5.43 17.12
N GLU A 15 -16.61 4.53 16.82
CA GLU A 15 -16.31 3.17 16.37
C GLU A 15 -15.65 3.14 14.99
N GLU A 16 -15.78 4.20 14.19
CA GLU A 16 -15.31 4.27 12.81
C GLU A 16 -14.34 5.43 12.59
N VAL A 17 -13.19 5.12 11.98
CA VAL A 17 -12.14 6.08 11.65
C VAL A 17 -11.64 5.81 10.23
N PHE A 18 -11.43 6.88 9.49
CA PHE A 18 -10.85 6.86 8.16
C PHE A 18 -9.39 7.30 8.22
N VAL A 19 -8.49 6.48 7.69
CA VAL A 19 -7.07 6.78 7.57
C VAL A 19 -6.78 7.15 6.12
N VAL A 20 -6.29 8.36 5.91
CA VAL A 20 -5.88 8.88 4.60
C VAL A 20 -4.36 8.89 4.55
N LEU A 21 -3.79 8.15 3.60
CA LEU A 21 -2.37 8.22 3.27
C LEU A 21 -2.23 9.03 1.97
N GLU A 22 -1.57 10.18 2.06
CA GLU A 22 -1.34 11.09 0.94
C GLU A 22 0.14 11.08 0.58
N GLY A 23 0.45 10.48 -0.57
CA GLY A 23 1.74 10.62 -1.26
C GLY A 23 1.64 11.61 -2.43
N SER A 24 2.73 11.75 -3.18
CA SER A 24 2.77 12.67 -4.32
C SER A 24 2.06 12.13 -5.57
N THR A 25 1.98 10.80 -5.70
CA THR A 25 1.35 10.10 -6.84
C THR A 25 0.05 9.39 -6.47
N LEU A 26 -0.05 8.89 -5.23
CA LEU A 26 -1.17 8.07 -4.77
C LEU A 26 -1.80 8.64 -3.50
N LEU A 27 -3.12 8.50 -3.42
CA LEU A 27 -3.92 8.81 -2.23
C LEU A 27 -4.75 7.57 -1.87
N HIS A 28 -4.54 7.05 -0.66
CA HIS A 28 -5.26 5.90 -0.15
C HIS A 28 -6.21 6.32 0.97
N VAL A 29 -7.43 5.81 0.95
CA VAL A 29 -8.42 6.00 2.03
C VAL A 29 -8.80 4.63 2.57
N LEU A 30 -8.52 4.41 3.85
CA LEU A 30 -8.77 3.15 4.54
C LEU A 30 -9.82 3.38 5.62
N GLN A 31 -10.83 2.54 5.67
CA GLN A 31 -11.79 2.51 6.77
C GLN A 31 -11.29 1.52 7.82
N THR A 32 -11.25 1.95 9.08
CA THR A 32 -10.88 1.10 10.22
C THR A 32 -11.74 1.42 11.44
N ARG A 33 -11.65 0.57 12.46
CA ARG A 33 -12.39 0.72 13.72
C ARG A 33 -11.45 0.97 14.88
N VAL A 34 -11.88 1.80 15.82
CA VAL A 34 -11.16 2.04 17.07
C VAL A 34 -11.75 1.16 18.16
N GLN A 35 -10.90 0.33 18.78
CA GLN A 35 -11.21 -0.30 20.07
C GLN A 35 -10.35 0.32 21.17
N THR A 36 -9.04 0.09 21.08
CA THR A 36 -8.02 0.68 21.99
C THR A 36 -6.90 1.36 21.21
N MET A 37 -6.64 0.88 19.99
CA MET A 37 -5.68 1.44 19.02
C MET A 37 -6.29 1.33 17.62
N LEU A 38 -5.96 2.26 16.74
CA LEU A 38 -6.18 2.12 15.31
C LEU A 38 -5.31 1.00 14.77
N TYR A 39 -5.86 0.21 13.85
CA TYR A 39 -5.15 -0.82 13.12
C TYR A 39 -5.46 -0.72 11.63
N PHE A 40 -4.44 -0.71 10.78
CA PHE A 40 -4.62 -0.87 9.35
C PHE A 40 -3.41 -1.53 8.71
N ILE A 41 -3.65 -2.16 7.56
CA ILE A 41 -2.58 -2.69 6.70
C ILE A 41 -2.18 -1.56 5.75
N VAL A 42 -0.89 -1.28 5.68
CA VAL A 42 -0.33 -0.25 4.81
C VAL A 42 -0.52 -0.70 3.36
N PRO A 43 -1.16 0.12 2.51
CA PRO A 43 -1.34 -0.21 1.10
C PRO A 43 0.00 -0.25 0.37
N GLY A 44 0.05 -0.98 -0.75
CA GLY A 44 1.20 -0.90 -1.65
C GLY A 44 1.32 0.51 -2.24
N HIS A 45 2.54 0.93 -2.51
CA HIS A 45 2.86 2.27 -3.01
C HIS A 45 3.88 2.15 -4.15
N ASN A 46 3.84 3.08 -5.10
CA ASN A 46 4.52 2.94 -6.39
C ASN A 46 5.92 3.58 -6.44
N GLN A 47 6.37 4.20 -5.35
CA GLN A 47 7.69 4.82 -5.28
C GLN A 47 8.16 5.00 -3.84
N PRO A 48 9.47 5.02 -3.56
CA PRO A 48 9.98 5.39 -2.25
C PRO A 48 9.68 6.86 -1.95
N GLU A 49 8.86 7.13 -0.94
CA GLU A 49 8.61 8.49 -0.46
C GLU A 49 8.07 8.50 0.98
N MET A 50 8.12 9.67 1.61
CA MET A 50 7.46 9.91 2.89
C MET A 50 6.05 10.42 2.65
N VAL A 51 5.06 9.62 3.03
CA VAL A 51 3.64 9.97 2.90
C VAL A 51 3.09 10.56 4.19
N ARG A 52 2.12 11.45 4.05
CA ARG A 52 1.39 12.03 5.18
C ARG A 52 0.19 11.14 5.52
N VAL A 53 0.10 10.71 6.78
CA VAL A 53 -0.99 9.89 7.29
C VAL A 53 -1.91 10.77 8.14
N ARG A 54 -3.20 10.80 7.85
CA ARG A 54 -4.21 11.55 8.62
C ARG A 54 -5.34 10.64 9.02
N ALA A 55 -5.73 10.68 10.28
CA ALA A 55 -6.89 9.98 10.79
C ALA A 55 -8.07 10.95 10.90
N TYR A 56 -9.25 10.51 10.47
CA TYR A 56 -10.49 11.27 10.48
C TYR A 56 -11.62 10.50 11.15
N VAL A 57 -12.41 11.19 11.95
CA VAL A 57 -13.70 10.71 12.43
C VAL A 57 -14.78 11.43 11.64
N VAL A 58 -15.78 10.68 11.18
CA VAL A 58 -16.95 11.22 10.49
C VAL A 58 -18.14 11.10 11.44
N THR A 59 -18.78 12.23 11.71
CA THR A 59 -20.06 12.32 12.43
C THR A 59 -21.15 12.72 11.44
N GLU A 60 -22.42 12.70 11.85
CA GLU A 60 -23.54 13.11 10.99
C GLU A 60 -23.39 14.53 10.44
N GLU A 61 -22.70 15.42 11.18
CA GLU A 61 -22.61 16.84 10.85
C GLU A 61 -21.23 17.27 10.36
N THR A 62 -20.15 16.56 10.74
CA THR A 62 -18.77 17.04 10.49
C THR A 62 -17.75 15.91 10.30
N VAL A 63 -16.68 16.23 9.56
CA VAL A 63 -15.47 15.42 9.45
C VAL A 63 -14.35 16.08 10.25
N MET A 64 -13.82 15.39 11.25
CA MET A 64 -12.80 15.90 12.16
C MET A 64 -11.49 15.15 11.99
N CYS A 65 -10.38 15.87 11.81
CA CYS A 65 -9.04 15.26 11.81
C CYS A 65 -8.59 15.04 13.26
N VAL A 66 -8.37 13.78 13.62
CA VAL A 66 -8.05 13.35 15.00
C VAL A 66 -6.57 13.01 15.19
N GLY A 67 -5.78 12.99 14.12
CA GLY A 67 -4.35 12.74 14.21
C GLY A 67 -3.64 12.91 12.87
N VAL A 68 -2.36 13.27 12.95
CA VAL A 68 -1.46 13.36 11.80
C VAL A 68 -0.16 12.65 12.15
N SER A 69 0.34 11.83 11.23
CA SER A 69 1.63 11.16 11.31
C SER A 69 2.24 11.05 9.91
N TYR A 70 3.38 10.36 9.81
CA TYR A 70 4.09 10.13 8.56
C TYR A 70 4.53 8.68 8.47
N LEU A 71 4.55 8.14 7.26
CA LEU A 71 5.04 6.80 6.96
C LEU A 71 6.03 6.90 5.80
N ALA A 72 7.16 6.22 5.92
CA ALA A 72 8.15 6.14 4.85
C ALA A 72 7.95 4.83 4.07
N TYR A 73 7.67 4.95 2.77
CA TYR A 73 7.84 3.86 1.83
C TYR A 73 9.31 3.82 1.40
N VAL A 74 9.90 2.64 1.48
CA VAL A 74 11.27 2.38 1.08
C VAL A 74 11.27 1.46 -0.13
N GLU A 75 12.39 1.44 -0.84
CA GLU A 75 12.61 0.60 -2.01
C GLU A 75 12.46 -0.89 -1.65
N ASP A 76 11.74 -1.63 -2.51
CA ASP A 76 11.52 -3.07 -2.42
C ASP A 76 11.72 -3.65 -3.82
N GLU A 77 12.83 -4.36 -4.02
CA GLU A 77 13.22 -4.96 -5.31
C GLU A 77 12.11 -5.86 -5.87
N ALA A 78 11.36 -6.56 -5.01
CA ALA A 78 10.28 -7.43 -5.45
C ALA A 78 9.06 -6.62 -5.95
N GLN A 79 8.82 -5.43 -5.37
CA GLN A 79 7.80 -4.51 -5.84
C GLN A 79 8.21 -3.91 -7.19
N GLU A 80 9.45 -3.47 -7.33
CA GLU A 80 9.98 -2.93 -8.59
C GLU A 80 9.90 -3.97 -9.72
N LEU A 81 10.33 -5.21 -9.47
CA LEU A 81 10.23 -6.30 -10.43
C LEU A 81 8.78 -6.61 -10.79
N ALA A 82 7.87 -6.64 -9.81
CA ALA A 82 6.44 -6.86 -10.06
C ALA A 82 5.81 -5.78 -10.96
N GLU A 83 6.14 -4.51 -10.71
CA GLU A 83 5.67 -3.38 -11.53
C GLU A 83 6.24 -3.45 -12.95
N TYR A 84 7.54 -3.71 -13.07
CA TYR A 84 8.21 -3.84 -14.35
C TYR A 84 7.59 -4.96 -15.19
N LEU A 85 7.34 -6.13 -14.58
CA LEU A 85 6.70 -7.26 -15.23
C LEU A 85 5.27 -6.92 -15.68
N ILE A 86 4.46 -6.23 -14.87
CA ILE A 86 3.11 -5.82 -15.29
C ILE A 86 3.18 -4.86 -16.49
N THR A 87 4.07 -3.87 -16.44
CA THR A 87 4.18 -2.85 -17.50
C THR A 87 4.73 -3.42 -18.81
N HIS A 88 5.64 -4.39 -18.75
CA HIS A 88 6.40 -4.87 -19.91
C HIS A 88 6.11 -6.34 -20.28
N CYS A 89 5.16 -7.03 -19.64
CA CYS A 89 4.92 -8.46 -19.86
C CYS A 89 4.76 -8.90 -21.33
N PHE A 90 4.29 -8.02 -22.21
CA PHE A 90 4.11 -8.31 -23.63
C PHE A 90 5.23 -7.79 -24.54
N SER A 91 6.24 -7.10 -24.00
CA SER A 91 7.30 -6.45 -24.76
C SER A 91 8.70 -6.99 -24.50
N LEU A 92 8.86 -7.87 -23.51
CA LEU A 92 10.18 -8.38 -23.12
C LEU A 92 10.73 -9.40 -24.13
N ASP A 93 11.95 -9.16 -24.60
CA ASP A 93 12.72 -10.09 -25.39
C ASP A 93 13.63 -11.00 -24.53
N THR A 94 14.28 -11.97 -25.16
CA THR A 94 15.11 -12.96 -24.46
C THR A 94 16.38 -12.38 -23.83
N ALA A 95 16.89 -11.25 -24.34
CA ALA A 95 18.03 -10.58 -23.73
C ALA A 95 17.60 -9.83 -22.46
N GLU A 96 16.46 -9.14 -22.53
CA GLU A 96 15.89 -8.41 -21.38
C GLU A 96 15.51 -9.37 -20.24
N TYR A 97 14.96 -10.55 -20.55
CA TYR A 97 14.74 -11.58 -19.52
C TYR A 97 16.03 -12.04 -18.85
N ARG A 98 17.14 -12.18 -19.60
CA ARG A 98 18.43 -12.58 -19.03
C ARG A 98 18.99 -11.50 -18.11
N ASP A 99 18.90 -10.25 -18.54
CA ASP A 99 19.37 -9.11 -17.75
C ASP A 99 18.57 -8.97 -16.45
N LEU A 100 17.24 -9.20 -16.47
CA LEU A 100 16.42 -9.27 -15.26
C LEU A 100 16.82 -10.43 -14.33
N ILE A 101 17.06 -11.61 -14.89
CA ILE A 101 17.51 -12.79 -14.11
C ILE A 101 18.82 -12.49 -13.39
N ASP A 102 19.78 -11.88 -14.09
CA ASP A 102 21.08 -11.52 -13.54
C ASP A 102 20.96 -10.38 -12.51
N GLN A 103 20.13 -9.35 -12.78
CA GLN A 103 19.93 -8.20 -11.90
C GLN A 103 19.26 -8.58 -10.56
N TYR A 104 18.19 -9.39 -10.61
CA TYR A 104 17.40 -9.77 -9.44
C TYR A 104 17.81 -11.14 -8.86
N GLY A 105 18.85 -11.76 -9.41
CA GLY A 105 19.38 -13.04 -8.92
C GLY A 105 18.36 -14.19 -8.98
N LEU A 106 17.50 -14.21 -10.00
CA LEU A 106 16.40 -15.15 -10.20
C LEU A 106 16.94 -16.53 -10.65
N ASN A 107 17.61 -17.23 -9.74
CA ASN A 107 18.14 -18.58 -9.98
C ASN A 107 17.23 -19.66 -9.35
N ASP A 108 17.51 -20.94 -9.61
CA ASP A 108 16.71 -22.08 -9.12
C ASP A 108 16.54 -22.15 -7.58
N THR A 109 17.21 -21.28 -6.82
CA THR A 109 17.11 -21.20 -5.35
C THR A 109 16.32 -20.00 -4.83
N SER A 110 15.82 -19.11 -5.70
CA SER A 110 15.17 -17.85 -5.32
C SER A 110 13.67 -17.97 -5.04
N ALA A 111 13.19 -19.06 -4.44
CA ALA A 111 11.78 -19.24 -4.09
C ALA A 111 11.24 -18.10 -3.20
N GLU A 112 12.10 -17.50 -2.37
CA GLU A 112 11.75 -16.33 -1.55
C GLU A 112 11.44 -15.08 -2.40
N MET A 113 12.13 -14.89 -3.53
CA MET A 113 11.86 -13.77 -4.44
C MET A 113 10.54 -13.97 -5.17
N ASP A 114 10.24 -15.19 -5.62
CA ASP A 114 8.96 -15.52 -6.25
C ASP A 114 7.78 -15.24 -5.30
N ASP A 115 7.89 -15.63 -4.03
CA ASP A 115 6.87 -15.34 -3.01
C ASP A 115 6.69 -13.83 -2.80
N LYS A 116 7.78 -13.06 -2.77
CA LYS A 116 7.75 -11.60 -2.60
C LYS A 116 7.14 -10.90 -3.82
N VAL A 117 7.50 -11.31 -5.03
CA VAL A 117 6.95 -10.77 -6.29
C VAL A 117 5.47 -11.10 -6.40
N ASN A 118 5.05 -12.33 -6.09
CA ASN A 118 3.64 -12.71 -6.07
C ASN A 118 2.84 -11.85 -5.08
N LEU A 119 3.40 -11.58 -3.90
CA LEU A 119 2.75 -10.70 -2.92
C LEU A 119 2.67 -9.24 -3.42
N ALA A 120 3.72 -8.73 -4.07
CA ALA A 120 3.73 -7.40 -4.68
C ALA A 120 2.69 -7.26 -5.80
N LEU A 121 2.61 -8.26 -6.70
CA LEU A 121 1.58 -8.32 -7.75
C LEU A 121 0.16 -8.32 -7.17
N ALA A 122 -0.08 -9.07 -6.10
CA ALA A 122 -1.38 -9.07 -5.42
C ALA A 122 -1.73 -7.69 -4.80
N ASN A 123 -0.74 -6.99 -4.23
CA ASN A 123 -0.94 -5.65 -3.69
C ASN A 123 -1.24 -4.60 -4.78
N LEU A 124 -0.64 -4.73 -5.97
CA LEU A 124 -0.91 -3.87 -7.14
C LEU A 124 -2.32 -4.08 -7.71
N GLN A 125 -2.82 -5.32 -7.69
CA GLN A 125 -4.17 -5.65 -8.18
C GLN A 125 -5.29 -5.35 -7.17
N THR A 126 -4.94 -5.05 -5.92
CA THR A 126 -5.93 -4.69 -4.91
C THR A 126 -6.51 -3.32 -5.25
N PRO A 127 -7.82 -3.18 -5.53
CA PRO A 127 -8.40 -1.89 -5.84
C PRO A 127 -8.35 -0.99 -4.59
N HIS A 128 -7.44 -0.01 -4.60
CA HIS A 128 -7.29 0.96 -3.50
C HIS A 128 -8.35 2.08 -3.52
N SER A 129 -9.26 2.05 -4.49
CA SER A 129 -10.43 2.94 -4.57
C SER A 129 -11.62 2.31 -3.84
N LEU A 130 -11.72 2.52 -2.52
CA LEU A 130 -12.97 2.31 -1.76
C LEU A 130 -13.72 3.63 -1.53
N LEU A 131 -13.78 4.50 -2.55
CA LEU A 131 -14.74 5.58 -2.60
C LEU A 131 -15.73 5.35 -3.75
N GLY A 132 -16.92 4.89 -3.36
CA GLY A 132 -18.18 5.09 -4.09
C GLY A 132 -18.41 4.24 -5.34
N ARG A 133 -19.06 3.06 -5.17
CA ARG A 133 -20.12 2.74 -6.15
C ARG A 133 -21.26 3.72 -5.90
N PRO A 134 -21.77 4.45 -6.91
CA PRO A 134 -23.06 5.12 -6.74
C PRO A 134 -24.08 4.05 -6.38
N ARG A 135 -24.82 4.26 -5.30
CA ARG A 135 -26.03 3.48 -5.04
C ARG A 135 -27.01 3.84 -6.15
N GLU A 136 -27.27 2.88 -7.04
CA GLU A 136 -28.48 2.90 -7.88
C GLU A 136 -29.72 2.69 -7.01
#